data_AF-A0AAE5XKA5-F1
#
_entry.id   AF-A0AAE5XKA5-F1
#
_cell.length_a   1.000
_cell.length_b   1.000
_cell.length_c   1.000
_cell.angle_alpha   90.00
_cell.angle_beta   90.00
_cell.angle_gamma   90.00
#
_symmetry.space_group_name_H-M   'P 1'
#
loop_
_entity.id
_entity.type
_entity.pdbx_description
1 polymer ?
#
loop_
_entity_poly.entity_id
_entity_poly.type
_entity_poly.pdbx_seq_one_letter_code
_entity_poly.pdbx_strand_id
1 'polypeptide(L)'
;MGQCYKSGDFYKYFKENMNALGMPAPDSLFGTYNAAIANASLILGTFKTLGSQATMAEIIGATTGLEALGVAAALGAAGYAGAVVGSIAVASGRSLSCGSRIADMFAFIEEHDLQFPGWKSFYLHNPQIFDTRNPHRYSFAVLAKASPASFEYA
;
A
#
# COMPACT_ATOMS: atom_id res chain seq x y z
N MET A 1 -15.34 -19.01 3.28
CA MET A 1 -14.27 -18.02 3.01
C MET A 1 -14.62 -17.29 1.72
N GLY A 2 -15.37 -16.18 1.82
CA GLY A 2 -15.66 -15.35 0.65
C GLY A 2 -14.41 -14.56 0.30
N GLN A 3 -13.81 -14.80 -0.87
CA GLN A 3 -12.65 -14.03 -1.30
C GLN A 3 -13.07 -12.57 -1.48
N CYS A 4 -12.56 -11.72 -0.60
CA CYS A 4 -12.75 -10.27 -0.66
C CYS A 4 -12.10 -9.60 -1.87
N TYR A 5 -11.13 -10.27 -2.48
CA TYR A 5 -10.41 -9.79 -3.65
C TYR A 5 -11.29 -9.88 -4.90
N LYS A 6 -11.52 -8.76 -5.59
CA LYS A 6 -12.08 -8.75 -6.94
C LYS A 6 -11.00 -8.45 -7.96
N SER A 7 -11.11 -9.09 -9.13
CA SER A 7 -10.25 -8.77 -10.27
C SER A 7 -10.34 -7.27 -10.59
N GLY A 8 -9.19 -6.60 -10.63
CA GLY A 8 -9.08 -5.15 -10.85
C GLY A 8 -8.98 -4.28 -9.58
N ASP A 9 -9.21 -4.82 -8.39
CA ASP A 9 -9.06 -4.06 -7.14
C ASP A 9 -7.63 -3.55 -6.94
N PHE A 10 -6.63 -4.35 -7.33
CA PHE A 10 -5.23 -3.95 -7.26
C PHE A 10 -4.96 -2.65 -8.03
N TYR A 11 -5.25 -2.62 -9.33
CA TYR A 11 -4.96 -1.45 -10.15
C TYR A 11 -5.79 -0.24 -9.73
N LYS A 12 -7.03 -0.47 -9.30
CA LYS A 12 -7.87 0.59 -8.72
C LYS A 12 -7.18 1.28 -7.54
N TYR A 13 -6.74 0.51 -6.54
CA TYR A 13 -6.09 1.09 -5.36
C TYR A 13 -4.69 1.64 -5.66
N PHE A 14 -3.95 1.01 -6.58
CA PHE A 14 -2.67 1.51 -7.05
C PHE A 14 -2.82 2.89 -7.70
N LYS A 15 -3.76 3.02 -8.63
CA LYS A 15 -4.05 4.27 -9.34
C LYS A 15 -4.57 5.34 -8.38
N GLU A 16 -5.43 4.98 -7.42
CA GLU A 16 -5.90 5.90 -6.38
C GLU A 16 -4.73 6.49 -5.58
N ASN A 17 -3.77 5.65 -5.16
CA ASN A 17 -2.61 6.11 -4.41
C ASN A 17 -1.66 6.96 -5.26
N MET A 18 -1.36 6.54 -6.50
CA MET A 18 -0.51 7.31 -7.41
C MET A 18 -1.12 8.66 -7.78
N ASN A 19 -2.44 8.72 -8.01
CA ASN A 19 -3.15 9.97 -8.25
C ASN A 19 -3.10 10.91 -7.02
N ALA A 20 -3.22 10.37 -5.81
CA ALA A 20 -3.07 11.15 -4.58
C ALA A 20 -1.67 11.76 -4.42
N LEU A 21 -0.65 11.10 -4.98
CA LEU A 21 0.73 11.60 -5.05
C LEU A 21 0.98 12.50 -6.27
N GLY A 22 -0.02 12.74 -7.12
CA GLY A 22 0.13 13.53 -8.35
C GLY A 22 0.97 12.85 -9.43
N MET A 23 1.11 11.52 -9.36
CA MET A 23 1.99 10.75 -10.23
C MET A 23 1.22 9.93 -11.27
N PRO A 24 1.73 9.83 -12.51
CA PRO A 24 1.08 9.05 -13.56
C PRO A 24 1.16 7.54 -13.29
N ALA A 25 0.09 6.81 -13.62
CA ALA A 25 -0.01 5.36 -13.43
C ALA A 25 -0.69 4.68 -14.65
N PRO A 26 0.03 4.53 -15.77
CA PRO A 26 -0.51 3.90 -16.97
C PRO A 26 -0.87 2.43 -16.73
N ASP A 27 -2.07 2.03 -17.16
CA ASP A 27 -2.59 0.68 -17.01
C ASP A 27 -1.71 -0.37 -17.72
N SER A 28 -1.11 -0.01 -18.86
CA SER A 28 -0.21 -0.89 -19.61
C SER A 28 1.02 -1.34 -18.81
N LEU A 29 1.45 -0.56 -17.82
CA LEU A 29 2.63 -0.88 -16.99
C LEU A 29 2.25 -1.41 -15.60
N PHE A 30 1.11 -0.97 -15.05
CA PHE A 30 0.77 -1.22 -13.65
C PHE A 30 -0.61 -1.88 -13.45
N GLY A 31 -1.29 -2.30 -14.51
CA GLY A 31 -2.65 -2.85 -14.48
C GLY A 31 -2.82 -4.15 -13.70
N THR A 32 -1.73 -4.85 -13.41
CA THR A 32 -1.73 -6.04 -12.55
C THR A 32 -0.58 -5.99 -11.55
N TYR A 33 -0.71 -6.72 -10.45
CA TYR A 33 0.34 -6.84 -9.43
C TYR A 33 1.67 -7.32 -10.04
N ASN A 34 1.63 -8.35 -10.88
CA ASN A 34 2.83 -8.91 -11.51
C ASN A 34 3.50 -7.90 -12.47
N ALA A 35 2.70 -7.21 -13.29
CA ALA A 35 3.23 -6.17 -14.18
C ALA A 35 3.84 -5.00 -13.39
N ALA A 36 3.17 -4.59 -12.30
CA ALA A 36 3.66 -3.50 -11.45
C ALA A 36 4.98 -3.86 -10.75
N ILE A 37 5.10 -5.08 -10.20
CA ILE A 37 6.35 -5.57 -9.58
C ILE A 37 7.47 -5.69 -10.61
N ALA A 38 7.19 -6.23 -11.80
CA ALA A 38 8.19 -6.35 -12.86
C ALA A 38 8.71 -4.98 -13.29
N ASN A 39 7.82 -4.02 -13.55
CA ASN A 39 8.19 -2.66 -13.94
C ASN A 39 8.89 -1.91 -12.79
N ALA A 40 8.45 -2.05 -11.55
CA ALA A 40 9.14 -1.49 -10.40
C ALA A 40 10.56 -2.05 -10.25
N SER A 41 10.75 -3.35 -10.47
CA SER A 41 12.08 -3.98 -10.42
C SER A 41 13.00 -3.47 -11.53
N LEU A 42 12.46 -3.24 -12.74
CA LEU A 42 13.21 -2.63 -13.84
C LEU A 42 13.61 -1.19 -13.51
N ILE A 43 12.68 -0.38 -13.02
CA ILE A 43 12.93 0.99 -12.58
C ILE A 43 14.01 1.02 -11.49
N LEU A 44 13.94 0.13 -10.48
CA LEU A 44 14.98 0.04 -9.44
C LEU A 44 16.32 -0.47 -9.99
N GLY A 45 16.29 -1.36 -10.98
CA GLY A 45 17.46 -1.88 -11.67
C GLY A 45 18.23 -0.79 -12.41
N THR A 46 17.53 0.16 -13.05
CA THR A 46 18.17 1.29 -13.74
C THR A 46 18.80 2.30 -12.76
N PHE A 47 18.33 2.40 -11.52
CA PHE A 47 19.02 3.19 -10.50
C PHE A 47 20.36 2.59 -10.06
N LYS A 48 20.49 1.25 -10.05
CA LYS A 48 21.80 0.63 -9.76
C LYS A 48 22.87 1.03 -10.77
N THR A 49 22.47 1.28 -12.02
CA THR A 49 23.38 1.75 -13.08
C THR A 49 23.66 3.25 -13.03
N LEU A 50 22.86 4.05 -12.31
CA LEU A 50 23.03 5.50 -12.21
C LEU A 50 24.18 5.94 -11.29
N GLY A 51 24.84 4.99 -10.58
CA GLY A 51 26.12 5.22 -9.89
C GLY A 51 26.03 6.13 -8.66
N SER A 52 26.74 5.78 -7.60
CA SER A 52 26.79 6.54 -6.33
C SER A 52 27.54 7.88 -6.41
N GLN A 53 27.79 8.40 -7.62
CA GLN A 53 28.68 9.54 -7.85
C GLN A 53 27.87 10.82 -8.07
N ALA A 54 27.31 11.31 -6.98
CA ALA A 54 27.46 12.71 -6.62
C ALA A 54 26.95 12.90 -5.20
N THR A 55 27.86 13.20 -4.28
CA THR A 55 27.50 13.69 -2.96
C THR A 55 26.66 14.96 -3.17
N MET A 56 25.41 14.99 -2.70
CA MET A 56 24.51 16.17 -2.83
C MET A 56 25.19 17.48 -2.39
N ALA A 57 26.17 17.39 -1.50
CA ALA A 57 27.01 18.49 -1.03
C ALA A 57 27.94 19.11 -2.11
N GLU A 58 28.42 18.34 -3.09
CA GLU A 58 29.29 18.84 -4.16
C GLU A 58 28.49 19.43 -5.32
N ILE A 59 27.30 18.90 -5.60
CA ILE A 59 26.46 19.41 -6.69
C ILE A 59 25.92 20.80 -6.34
N ILE A 60 25.39 21.00 -5.14
CA ILE A 60 24.83 22.30 -4.71
C ILE A 60 25.88 23.43 -4.77
N GLY A 61 27.17 23.10 -4.59
CA GLY A 61 28.27 24.08 -4.61
C GLY A 61 28.78 24.48 -6.00
N ALA A 62 28.56 23.67 -7.04
CA ALA A 62 29.18 23.86 -8.38
C ALA A 62 28.19 23.94 -9.55
N THR A 63 26.89 23.82 -9.29
CA THR A 63 25.86 23.61 -10.32
C THR A 63 25.73 24.76 -11.33
N THR A 64 26.00 24.46 -12.61
CA THR A 64 25.44 25.20 -13.76
C THR A 64 24.04 24.69 -14.10
N GLY A 65 23.19 25.48 -14.78
CA GLY A 65 21.75 25.14 -14.95
C GLY A 65 21.41 23.75 -15.52
N LEU A 66 22.34 23.12 -16.26
CA LEU A 66 22.20 21.74 -16.78
C LEU A 66 22.39 20.66 -15.70
N GLU A 67 23.29 20.89 -14.74
CA GLU A 67 23.55 19.95 -13.63
C GLU A 67 22.39 19.98 -12.61
N ALA A 68 21.77 21.15 -12.39
CA ALA A 68 20.56 21.30 -11.59
C ALA A 68 19.42 20.45 -12.15
N LEU A 69 19.27 20.47 -13.48
CA LEU A 69 18.26 19.70 -14.18
C LEU A 69 18.53 18.20 -14.05
N GLY A 70 19.80 17.77 -14.12
CA GLY A 70 20.20 16.39 -13.88
C GLY A 70 19.85 15.90 -12.48
N VAL A 71 20.11 16.70 -11.44
CA VAL A 71 19.73 16.37 -10.06
C VAL A 71 18.22 16.33 -9.88
N ALA A 72 17.50 17.31 -10.41
CA ALA A 72 16.04 17.34 -10.34
C ALA A 72 15.42 16.14 -11.06
N ALA A 73 15.98 15.73 -12.21
CA ALA A 73 15.56 14.54 -12.93
C ALA A 73 15.86 13.26 -12.13
N ALA A 74 17.03 13.15 -11.51
CA ALA A 74 17.40 12.00 -10.68
C ALA A 74 16.53 11.89 -9.42
N LEU A 75 16.29 12.99 -8.71
CA LEU A 75 15.40 13.06 -7.55
C LEU A 75 13.95 12.77 -7.94
N GLY A 76 13.48 13.32 -9.08
CA GLY A 76 12.16 13.04 -9.61
C GLY A 76 11.98 11.57 -9.98
N ALA A 77 12.98 10.96 -10.61
CA ALA A 77 12.96 9.55 -10.96
C ALA A 77 13.00 8.65 -9.70
N ALA A 78 13.85 8.95 -8.73
CA ALA A 78 13.92 8.22 -7.47
C ALA A 78 12.62 8.36 -6.65
N GLY A 79 12.04 9.57 -6.62
CA GLY A 79 10.75 9.85 -6.01
C GLY A 79 9.61 9.07 -6.66
N TYR A 80 9.60 9.02 -8.00
CA TYR A 80 8.63 8.21 -8.75
C TYR A 80 8.79 6.71 -8.46
N ALA A 81 10.03 6.20 -8.40
CA ALA A 81 10.30 4.81 -8.07
C ALA A 81 9.81 4.44 -6.67
N GLY A 82 10.10 5.29 -5.69
CA GLY A 82 9.61 5.13 -4.32
C GLY A 82 8.08 5.15 -4.25
N ALA A 83 7.44 6.06 -4.98
CA ALA A 83 5.99 6.14 -5.05
C ALA A 83 5.35 4.92 -5.70
N VAL A 84 5.94 4.37 -6.77
CA VAL A 84 5.47 3.12 -7.39
C VAL A 84 5.55 1.97 -6.39
N VAL A 85 6.68 1.78 -5.72
CA VAL A 85 6.86 0.70 -4.73
C VAL A 85 5.90 0.85 -3.55
N GLY A 86 5.79 2.06 -2.99
CA GLY A 86 4.85 2.35 -1.90
C GLY A 86 3.40 2.12 -2.31
N SER A 87 3.04 2.52 -3.53
CA SER A 87 1.68 2.32 -4.08
C SER A 87 1.37 0.84 -4.31
N ILE A 88 2.34 0.03 -4.72
CA ILE A 88 2.16 -1.43 -4.79
C ILE A 88 1.85 -1.99 -3.40
N ALA A 89 2.61 -1.59 -2.37
CA ALA A 89 2.37 -2.06 -1.00
C ALA A 89 0.97 -1.68 -0.49
N VAL A 90 0.56 -0.42 -0.68
CA VAL A 90 -0.78 0.06 -0.31
C VAL A 90 -1.88 -0.68 -1.09
N ALA A 91 -1.71 -0.84 -2.40
CA ALA A 91 -2.69 -1.49 -3.25
C ALA A 91 -2.85 -2.97 -2.90
N SER A 92 -1.75 -3.69 -2.68
CA SER A 92 -1.78 -5.09 -2.25
C SER A 92 -2.45 -5.25 -0.90
N GLY A 93 -2.10 -4.40 0.09
CA GLY A 93 -2.72 -4.42 1.40
C GLY A 93 -4.24 -4.22 1.32
N ARG A 94 -4.68 -3.17 0.60
CA ARG A 94 -6.11 -2.87 0.42
C ARG A 94 -6.86 -3.92 -0.39
N SER A 95 -6.20 -4.57 -1.35
CA SER A 95 -6.80 -5.64 -2.14
C SER A 95 -7.06 -6.90 -1.31
N LEU A 96 -6.17 -7.19 -0.35
CA LEU A 96 -6.31 -8.33 0.56
C LEU A 96 -7.25 -8.03 1.74
N SER A 97 -7.35 -6.77 2.17
CA SER A 97 -8.18 -6.33 3.31
C SER A 97 -9.62 -5.94 2.95
N CYS A 98 -10.18 -6.48 1.86
CA CYS A 98 -11.54 -6.17 1.40
C CYS A 98 -11.76 -4.67 1.07
N GLY A 99 -10.68 -3.93 0.75
CA GLY A 99 -10.69 -2.49 0.49
C GLY A 99 -10.48 -1.61 1.71
N SER A 100 -10.47 -2.19 2.91
CA SER A 100 -10.34 -1.49 4.19
C SER A 100 -8.93 -0.93 4.36
N ARG A 101 -8.83 0.30 4.87
CA ARG A 101 -7.54 0.90 5.22
C ARG A 101 -7.18 0.54 6.65
N ILE A 102 -5.88 0.52 6.95
CA ILE A 102 -5.40 0.35 8.34
C ILE A 102 -5.95 1.45 9.26
N ALA A 103 -6.12 2.67 8.74
CA ALA A 103 -6.75 3.76 9.46
C ALA A 103 -8.21 3.45 9.85
N ASP A 104 -8.98 2.80 8.97
CA ASP A 104 -10.37 2.42 9.25
C ASP A 104 -10.43 1.38 10.39
N MET A 105 -9.45 0.45 10.42
CA MET A 105 -9.30 -0.52 11.50
C MET A 105 -9.01 0.17 12.84
N PHE A 106 -8.06 1.10 12.89
CA PHE A 106 -7.76 1.82 14.13
C PHE A 106 -8.94 2.66 14.61
N ALA A 107 -9.59 3.40 13.71
CA ALA A 107 -10.77 4.19 14.04
C ALA A 107 -11.90 3.33 14.61
N PHE A 108 -12.21 2.19 13.96
CA PHE A 108 -13.24 1.26 14.40
C PHE A 108 -12.96 0.64 15.78
N ILE A 109 -11.70 0.29 16.04
CA ILE A 109 -11.31 -0.35 17.31
C ILE A 109 -11.34 0.66 18.46
N GLU A 110 -10.90 1.90 18.20
CA GLU A 110 -10.91 2.98 19.18
C GLU A 110 -12.34 3.44 19.50
N GLU A 111 -13.19 3.60 18.47
CA GLU A 111 -14.58 4.06 18.63
C GLU A 111 -15.44 3.06 19.43
N HIS A 112 -15.13 1.76 19.35
CA HIS A 112 -15.93 0.71 19.95
C HIS A 112 -15.26 0.01 21.14
N ASP A 113 -14.10 0.50 21.60
CA ASP A 113 -13.33 -0.07 22.72
C ASP A 113 -13.05 -1.58 22.56
N LEU A 114 -12.61 -1.98 21.36
CA LEU A 114 -12.45 -3.40 20.99
C LEU A 114 -11.00 -3.91 21.19
N GLN A 115 -10.28 -3.36 22.16
CA GLN A 115 -8.87 -3.63 22.41
C GLN A 115 -8.63 -4.83 23.35
N PHE A 116 -9.13 -6.02 23.01
CA PHE A 116 -8.94 -7.24 23.83
C PHE A 116 -7.60 -7.96 23.55
N PRO A 117 -7.04 -8.74 24.50
CA PRO A 117 -5.79 -9.47 24.26
C PRO A 117 -5.85 -10.33 22.99
N GLY A 118 -4.94 -10.09 22.04
CA GLY A 118 -4.94 -10.79 20.73
C GLY A 118 -5.74 -10.13 19.61
N TRP A 119 -6.40 -8.99 19.85
CA TRP A 119 -7.23 -8.28 18.85
C TRP A 119 -6.51 -8.04 17.52
N LYS A 120 -5.21 -7.73 17.56
CA LYS A 120 -4.39 -7.48 16.36
C LYS A 120 -4.38 -8.69 15.42
N SER A 121 -4.13 -9.90 15.95
CA SER A 121 -4.15 -11.14 15.15
C SER A 121 -5.55 -11.40 14.63
N PHE A 122 -6.56 -11.27 15.49
CA PHE A 122 -7.95 -11.53 15.11
C PHE A 122 -8.42 -10.67 13.94
N TYR A 123 -8.21 -9.34 14.01
CA TYR A 123 -8.65 -8.42 12.98
C TYR A 123 -7.82 -8.50 11.69
N LEU A 124 -6.55 -8.89 11.77
CA LEU A 124 -5.74 -9.19 10.59
C LEU A 124 -6.25 -10.43 9.85
N HIS A 125 -6.68 -11.47 10.57
CA HIS A 125 -7.26 -12.68 9.98
C HIS A 125 -8.73 -12.51 9.56
N ASN A 126 -9.40 -11.47 10.03
CA ASN A 126 -10.82 -11.20 9.75
C ASN A 126 -11.07 -9.79 9.19
N PRO A 127 -10.41 -9.40 8.08
CA PRO A 127 -10.54 -8.05 7.52
C PRO A 127 -11.95 -7.71 7.03
N GLN A 128 -12.79 -8.71 6.79
CA GLN A 128 -14.20 -8.54 6.39
C GLN A 128 -15.05 -7.82 7.44
N ILE A 129 -14.61 -7.72 8.69
CA ILE A 129 -15.31 -6.97 9.75
C ILE A 129 -15.34 -5.47 9.40
N PHE A 130 -14.30 -4.97 8.73
CA PHE A 130 -14.16 -3.57 8.36
C PHE A 130 -14.87 -3.22 7.04
N ASP A 131 -15.30 -4.21 6.26
CA ASP A 131 -16.05 -3.94 5.02
C ASP A 131 -17.45 -3.44 5.33
N THR A 132 -17.66 -2.14 5.16
CA THR A 132 -18.96 -1.49 5.38
C THR A 132 -20.04 -1.95 4.42
N ARG A 133 -19.67 -2.59 3.31
CA ARG A 133 -20.61 -3.14 2.31
C ARG A 133 -21.04 -4.56 2.62
N ASN A 134 -20.46 -5.20 3.62
CA ASN A 134 -20.83 -6.55 4.02
C ASN A 134 -21.99 -6.52 5.04
N PRO A 135 -23.22 -6.94 4.67
CA PRO A 135 -24.37 -6.96 5.57
C PRO A 135 -24.17 -7.92 6.76
N HIS A 136 -23.25 -8.88 6.64
CA HIS A 136 -22.94 -9.88 7.67
C HIS A 136 -21.78 -9.46 8.59
N ARG A 137 -21.33 -8.20 8.57
CA ARG A 137 -20.27 -7.71 9.47
C ARG A 137 -20.62 -7.89 10.97
N TYR A 138 -21.91 -7.77 11.32
CA TYR A 138 -22.40 -7.94 12.69
C TYR A 138 -22.47 -9.40 13.15
N SER A 139 -22.54 -10.36 12.23
CA SER A 139 -22.53 -11.79 12.57
C SER A 139 -21.20 -12.24 13.18
N PHE A 140 -20.09 -11.53 12.88
CA PHE A 140 -18.80 -11.78 13.51
C PHE A 140 -18.80 -11.39 14.99
N ALA A 141 -19.53 -10.34 15.39
CA ALA A 141 -19.69 -9.99 16.79
C ALA A 141 -20.49 -11.07 17.56
N VAL A 142 -21.44 -11.73 16.90
CA VAL A 142 -22.19 -12.86 17.46
C VAL A 142 -21.29 -14.10 17.60
N LEU A 143 -20.44 -14.38 16.60
CA LEU A 143 -19.48 -15.49 16.65
C LEU A 143 -18.37 -15.26 17.69
N ALA A 144 -17.87 -14.02 17.81
CA ALA A 144 -16.91 -13.63 18.84
C ALA A 144 -17.47 -13.82 20.25
N LYS A 145 -18.75 -13.53 20.47
CA LYS A 145 -19.45 -13.80 21.73
C LYS A 145 -19.71 -15.29 21.99
N ALA A 146 -19.92 -16.08 20.94
CA ALA A 146 -20.25 -17.50 21.06
C ALA A 146 -19.02 -18.40 21.31
N SER A 147 -17.85 -18.03 20.78
CA SER A 147 -16.59 -18.76 20.98
C SER A 147 -15.42 -17.82 21.29
N PRO A 148 -15.32 -17.31 22.53
CA PRO A 148 -14.19 -16.46 22.93
C PRO A 148 -12.84 -17.21 22.89
N ALA A 149 -12.84 -18.51 23.22
CA ALA A 149 -11.62 -19.34 23.26
C ALA A 149 -10.95 -19.57 21.90
N SER A 150 -11.67 -19.41 20.77
CA SER A 150 -11.05 -19.47 19.43
C SER A 150 -10.29 -18.20 19.06
N PHE A 151 -10.31 -17.17 19.93
CA PHE A 151 -9.61 -15.90 19.74
C PHE A 151 -8.52 -15.65 20.78
N GLU A 152 -8.44 -16.49 21.83
CA GLU A 152 -7.41 -16.41 22.86
C GLU A 152 -6.11 -17.15 22.48
N TYR A 153 -6.11 -18.01 21.45
CA TYR A 153 -4.90 -18.68 20.98
C TYR A 153 -4.85 -18.77 19.45
N ALA A 154 -3.86 -18.08 18.88
CA ALA A 154 -3.40 -18.06 17.48
C ALA A 154 -4.27 -17.28 16.46
#